data_AF-A0A4Q1V4W9-F1
#
_entry.id   AF-A0A4Q1V4W9-F1
#
_cell.length_a   1.000
_cell.length_b   1.000
_cell.length_c   1.000
_cell.angle_alpha   90.00
_cell.angle_beta   90.00
_cell.angle_gamma   90.00
#
_symmetry.space_group_name_H-M   'P 1'
#
loop_
_entity.id
_entity.type
_entity.pdbx_description
1 polymer ?
#
loop_
_entity_poly.entity_id
_entity_poly.type
_entity_poly.pdbx_seq_one_letter_code
_entity_poly.pdbx_strand_id
1 'polypeptide(L)' 'MPDKQAIEIPVVRVASVEVSGDPTQDSLITFSTEADADVVLRLPPTVVAELEALLARASLEQAKRLPKQ' A
#
# COMPACT_ATOMS: atom_id res chain seq x y z
N MET A 1 -5.72 -19.15 -13.20
CA MET A 1 -6.75 -18.70 -12.24
C MET A 1 -7.68 -17.77 -13.01
N PRO A 2 -9.01 -17.85 -12.88
CA PRO A 2 -9.88 -16.83 -13.48
C PRO A 2 -9.45 -15.46 -12.93
N ASP A 3 -9.42 -14.45 -13.80
CA ASP A 3 -9.08 -13.08 -13.41
C ASP A 3 -10.00 -12.67 -12.26
N LYS A 4 -9.41 -12.50 -11.08
CA LYS A 4 -10.17 -12.02 -9.92
C LYS A 4 -10.64 -10.61 -10.25
N GLN A 5 -11.93 -10.35 -10.05
CA GLN A 5 -12.47 -9.00 -10.21
C GLN A 5 -11.72 -8.04 -9.27
N ALA A 6 -11.08 -7.02 -9.85
CA ALA A 6 -10.52 -5.92 -9.09
C ALA A 6 -11.66 -4.97 -8.67
N ILE A 7 -11.65 -4.54 -7.41
CA ILE A 7 -12.55 -3.52 -6.90
C ILE A 7 -11.70 -2.28 -6.64
N GLU A 8 -12.07 -1.17 -7.27
CA GLU A 8 -11.40 0.12 -7.08
C GLU A 8 -12.12 0.89 -5.97
N ILE A 9 -11.38 1.25 -4.92
CA ILE A 9 -11.88 2.04 -3.80
C ILE A 9 -11.09 3.35 -3.77
N PRO A 10 -11.72 4.53 -3.94
CA PRO A 10 -11.02 5.80 -3.85
C PRO A 10 -10.54 6.04 -2.42
N VAL A 11 -9.23 6.13 -2.25
CA VAL A 11 -8.58 6.44 -0.96
C VAL A 11 -8.17 7.91 -0.94
N VAL A 12 -8.50 8.59 0.16
CA VAL A 12 -8.15 10.00 0.37
C VAL A 12 -6.74 10.12 0.93
N ARG A 13 -6.36 9.20 1.84
CA ARG A 13 -5.03 9.15 2.44
C ARG A 13 -4.71 7.80 3.07
N VAL A 14 -3.41 7.53 3.25
CA VAL A 14 -2.93 6.50 4.19
C VAL A 14 -3.07 7.06 5.61
N ALA A 15 -3.87 6.37 6.44
CA ALA A 15 -4.17 6.79 7.81
C ALA A 15 -3.15 6.26 8.82
N SER A 16 -2.80 4.96 8.74
CA SER A 16 -1.78 4.34 9.58
C SER A 16 -1.07 3.21 8.84
N VAL A 17 0.17 2.96 9.26
CA VAL A 17 0.95 1.78 8.86
C VAL A 17 1.52 1.16 10.15
N GLU A 18 1.15 -0.07 10.41
CA GLU A 18 1.60 -0.85 11.55
C GLU A 18 2.39 -2.05 11.03
N VAL A 19 3.71 -2.01 11.20
CA VAL A 19 4.60 -3.11 10.81
C VAL A 19 5.04 -3.82 12.08
N SER A 20 4.79 -5.13 12.15
CA SER A 20 5.29 -5.92 13.27
C SER A 20 6.80 -6.13 13.15
N GLY A 21 7.50 -6.06 14.29
CA GLY A 21 8.89 -6.50 14.38
C GLY A 21 9.05 -8.03 14.35
N ASP A 22 7.95 -8.77 14.48
CA ASP A 22 7.90 -10.22 14.36
C ASP A 22 7.65 -10.62 12.89
N PRO A 23 8.58 -11.36 12.25
CA PRO A 23 8.46 -11.78 10.85
C PRO A 23 7.38 -12.86 10.60
N THR A 24 6.63 -13.25 11.63
CA THR A 24 5.49 -14.17 11.53
C THR A 24 4.13 -13.47 11.63
N GLN A 25 4.12 -12.17 11.98
CA GLN A 25 2.90 -11.40 12.13
C GLN A 25 2.62 -10.54 10.91
N ASP A 26 1.33 -10.41 10.59
CA ASP A 26 0.89 -9.55 9.50
C ASP A 26 1.02 -8.07 9.88
N SER A 27 1.39 -7.25 8.90
CA SER A 27 1.33 -5.79 8.97
C SER A 27 -0.06 -5.29 8.57
N LEU A 28 -0.44 -4.13 9.09
CA LEU A 28 -1.71 -3.47 8.76
C LEU A 28 -1.44 -2.13 8.10
N ILE A 29 -2.13 -1.85 7.00
CA ILE A 29 -2.18 -0.52 6.37
C ILE A 29 -3.64 -0.07 6.35
N THR A 30 -3.93 1.03 7.02
CA THR A 30 -5.26 1.63 7.06
C THR A 30 -5.33 2.79 6.09
N PHE A 31 -6.35 2.80 5.23
CA PHE A 31 -6.66 3.87 4.30
C PHE A 31 -7.98 4.52 4.69
N SER A 32 -7.99 5.85 4.74
CA SER A 32 -9.24 6.60 4.80
C SER A 32 -9.79 6.79 3.40
N THR A 33 -11.08 6.48 3.23
CA THR A 33 -11.77 6.60 1.94
C THR A 33 -12.71 7.80 1.94
N GLU A 34 -13.29 8.12 0.79
CA GLU A 34 -14.35 9.15 0.69
C GLU A 34 -15.69 8.66 1.25
N ALA A 35 -15.84 7.35 1.47
CA ALA A 35 -17.02 6.75 2.07
C ALA A 35 -16.92 6.76 3.61
N ASP A 36 -18.04 6.49 4.29
CA ASP A 36 -18.12 6.34 5.75
C ASP A 36 -17.47 5.03 6.28
N ALA A 37 -16.40 4.56 5.62
CA ALA A 37 -15.64 3.38 6.03
C ALA A 37 -14.16 3.50 5.64
N ASP A 38 -13.28 3.17 6.57
CA ASP A 38 -11.86 2.95 6.29
C ASP A 38 -11.63 1.54 5.71
N VAL A 39 -10.58 1.40 4.88
CA VAL A 39 -10.13 0.10 4.36
C VAL A 39 -8.84 -0.29 5.06
N VAL A 40 -8.79 -1.50 5.60
CA VAL A 40 -7.57 -2.07 6.21
C VAL A 40 -7.04 -3.20 5.34
N LEU A 41 -5.81 -3.03 4.83
CA LEU A 41 -5.06 -4.10 4.20
C LEU A 41 -4.22 -4.82 5.24
N ARG A 42 -4.42 -6.14 5.35
CA ARG A 42 -3.57 -7.03 6.13
C ARG A 42 -2.56 -7.72 5.22
N LEU A 43 -1.29 -7.56 5.53
CA LEU A 43 -0.20 -7.94 4.66
C LEU A 43 0.76 -8.89 5.39
N PRO A 44 0.93 -10.13 4.90
CA PRO A 44 2.01 -11.00 5.37
C PRO A 44 3.38 -10.36 5.09
N PRO A 45 4.42 -10.68 5.89
CA PRO A 45 5.75 -10.08 5.75
C PRO A 45 6.37 -10.21 4.35
N THR A 46 6.11 -11.31 3.63
CA THR A 46 6.58 -11.48 2.24
C THR A 46 5.95 -10.46 1.29
N VAL A 47 4.65 -10.17 1.46
CA VAL A 47 3.91 -9.20 0.64
C VAL A 47 4.32 -7.78 0.98
N VAL A 48 4.68 -7.50 2.24
CA VAL A 48 5.24 -6.20 2.65
C VAL A 48 6.53 -5.92 1.88
N ALA A 49 7.46 -6.88 1.84
CA ALA A 49 8.72 -6.71 1.11
C ALA A 49 8.51 -6.51 -0.40
N GLU A 50 7.54 -7.22 -1.00
CA GLU A 50 7.16 -7.01 -2.41
C GLU A 50 6.59 -5.61 -2.65
N LEU A 51 5.71 -5.13 -1.76
CA LEU A 51 5.12 -3.80 -1.82
C LEU A 51 6.18 -2.70 -1.70
N GLU A 52 7.13 -2.83 -0.76
CA GLU A 52 8.25 -1.91 -0.60
C GLU A 52 9.08 -1.80 -1.88
N ALA A 53 9.41 -2.93 -2.51
CA ALA A 53 10.14 -2.95 -3.77
C ALA A 53 9.39 -2.24 -4.90
N LEU A 54 8.06 -2.42 -4.98
CA LEU A 54 7.21 -1.73 -5.97
C LEU A 54 7.13 -0.22 -5.71
N LEU A 55 6.95 0.19 -4.46
CA LEU A 55 6.90 1.60 -4.08
C LEU A 55 8.25 2.31 -4.29
N ALA A 56 9.37 1.63 -4.00
CA ALA A 56 10.70 2.16 -4.28
C ALA A 56 10.91 2.42 -5.78
N ARG A 57 10.47 1.49 -6.65
CA ARG A 57 10.50 1.69 -8.10
C ARG A 57 9.60 2.84 -8.54
N ALA A 58 8.39 2.93 -7.98
CA ALA A 58 7.46 4.02 -8.29
C ALA A 58 8.04 5.39 -7.89
N SER A 59 8.70 5.47 -6.74
CA SER A 59 9.39 6.68 -6.26
C SER A 59 10.49 7.13 -7.21
N LEU A 60 11.31 6.20 -7.72
CA LEU A 60 12.32 6.50 -8.74
C LEU A 60 11.72 7.05 -10.04
N GLU A 61 10.59 6.50 -10.49
CA GLU A 61 9.89 7.01 -11.68
C GLU A 61 9.24 8.37 -11.45
N GLN A 62 8.71 8.63 -10.25
CA GLN A 62 8.20 9.94 -9.87
C GLN A 62 9.31 10.98 -9.83
N ALA A 63 10.48 10.64 -9.28
CA ALA A 63 11.63 11.53 -9.19
C ALA A 63 12.13 12.01 -10.55
N LYS A 64 12.00 11.18 -11.60
CA LYS A 64 12.32 11.58 -13.00
C LYS A 64 11.37 12.65 -13.55
N ARG A 65 10.16 12.74 -13.01
CA ARG A 65 9.08 13.63 -13.47
C ARG A 65 8.96 14.90 -12.62
N LEU A 66 9.64 14.96 -11.47
CA LEU A 66 9.73 16.19 -10.71
C LEU A 66 10.46 17.25 -11.55
N PRO A 67 9.96 18.50 -11.61
CA PRO A 67 10.66 19.56 -12.30
C PRO A 67 12.05 19.70 -11.66
N LYS A 68 13.10 19.50 -12.46
CA LYS A 68 14.45 19.87 -12.05
C LYS A 68 14.45 21.39 -11.90
N GLN A 69 14.71 21.87 -10.68
CA GLN A 69 15.06 23.27 -10.46
C GLN A 69 16.34 23.61 -11.23
#